data_AF-A0A3S3BEC4-F1
#
_entry.id   AF-A0A3S3BEC4-F1
#
_cell.length_a   1.000
_cell.length_b   1.000
_cell.length_c   1.000
_cell.angle_alpha   90.00
_cell.angle_beta   90.00
_cell.angle_gamma   90.00
#
_symmetry.space_group_name_H-M   'P 1'
#
loop_
_entity.id
_entity.type
_entity.pdbx_description
1 polymer ?
#
loop_
_entity_poly.entity_id
_entity_poly.type
_entity_poly.pdbx_seq_one_letter_code
_entity_poly.pdbx_strand_id
1 'polypeptide(L)' 'MTMNYLEAYDRESGRLSREYRLNDLDLADLKRLLGIGERLELYGYDVPASLVPELGKYTEEPVIVDESCDYQVGFFRE' A
#
# COMPACT_ATOMS: atom_id res chain seq x y z
N MET A 1 -9.88 -10.93 10.08
CA MET A 1 -8.53 -11.01 9.45
C MET A 1 -8.20 -9.61 8.98
N THR A 2 -6.95 -9.15 9.07
CA THR A 2 -6.59 -7.83 8.52
C THR A 2 -6.19 -8.03 7.07
N MET A 3 -6.77 -7.24 6.16
CA MET A 3 -6.45 -7.27 4.74
C MET A 3 -5.78 -5.95 4.37
N ASN A 4 -4.60 -6.00 3.77
CA ASN A 4 -3.87 -4.79 3.40
C ASN A 4 -3.81 -4.67 1.88
N TYR A 5 -3.89 -3.44 1.39
CA TYR A 5 -3.87 -3.14 -0.04
C TYR A 5 -2.85 -2.07 -0.34
N LEU A 6 -2.12 -2.22 -1.43
CA LEU A 6 -1.43 -1.12 -2.09
C LEU A 6 -2.42 -0.52 -3.10
N GLU A 7 -2.81 0.72 -2.89
CA GLU A 7 -3.79 1.46 -3.65
C GLU A 7 -3.08 2.52 -4.50
N ALA A 8 -3.41 2.58 -5.78
CA ALA A 8 -2.93 3.59 -6.71
C ALA A 8 -4.08 4.55 -7.04
N TYR A 9 -3.93 5.80 -6.65
CA TYR A 9 -4.86 6.88 -6.92
C TYR A 9 -4.35 7.72 -8.09
N ASP A 10 -5.19 7.93 -9.10
CA ASP A 10 -4.87 8.85 -10.19
C ASP A 10 -4.72 10.28 -9.63
N ARG A 11 -3.57 10.93 -9.87
CA ARG A 11 -3.26 12.23 -9.25
C ARG A 11 -4.16 13.36 -9.75
N GLU A 12 -4.63 13.28 -10.99
CA GLU A 12 -5.47 14.33 -11.57
C GLU A 12 -6.90 14.31 -10.98
N SER A 13 -7.50 13.13 -10.93
CA SER A 13 -8.89 12.94 -10.50
C SER A 13 -9.05 12.61 -9.02
N GLY A 14 -7.98 12.17 -8.36
CA GLY A 14 -7.98 11.67 -6.97
C GLY A 14 -8.74 10.36 -6.82
N ARG A 15 -9.05 9.65 -7.92
CA ARG A 15 -9.85 8.42 -7.89
C ARG A 15 -8.94 7.21 -7.80
N LEU A 16 -9.41 6.20 -7.06
CA LEU A 16 -8.77 4.89 -7.05
C LEU A 16 -8.75 4.32 -8.47
N SER A 17 -7.55 4.11 -8.99
CA SER A 17 -7.29 3.56 -10.32
C SER A 17 -7.09 2.05 -10.25
N ARG A 18 -6.29 1.60 -9.27
CA ARG A 18 -6.03 0.18 -9.00
C ARG A 18 -5.79 -0.09 -7.53
N GLU A 19 -6.06 -1.33 -7.12
CA GLU A 19 -5.72 -1.86 -5.81
C GLU A 19 -5.00 -3.20 -5.99
N TYR A 20 -3.98 -3.44 -5.18
CA TYR A 20 -3.22 -4.68 -5.16
C TYR A 20 -3.24 -5.23 -3.75
N ARG A 21 -3.81 -6.43 -3.59
CA ARG A 21 -3.83 -7.11 -2.29
C ARG A 21 -2.42 -7.53 -1.89
N LEU A 22 -2.03 -7.21 -0.66
CA LEU A 22 -0.77 -7.62 -0.06
C LEU A 22 -1.00 -8.94 0.69
N ASN A 23 -0.77 -10.06 0.01
CA ASN A 23 -1.17 -11.39 0.49
C ASN A 23 -0.23 -11.96 1.55
N ASP A 24 1.06 -11.67 1.44
CA ASP A 24 2.10 -12.26 2.29
C ASP A 24 2.64 -11.28 3.34
N LEU A 25 1.81 -10.28 3.72
CA LEU A 25 2.26 -9.19 4.57
C LEU A 25 1.21 -8.82 5.62
N ASP A 26 1.48 -9.24 6.86
CA ASP A 26 0.66 -8.86 8.00
C ASP A 26 0.86 -7.38 8.37
N LEU A 27 -0.01 -6.84 9.23
CA LEU A 27 0.03 -5.42 9.60
C LEU A 27 1.34 -5.01 10.29
N ALA A 28 1.94 -5.90 11.09
CA ALA A 28 3.15 -5.58 11.85
C ALA A 28 4.35 -5.48 10.92
N ASP A 29 4.51 -6.44 10.01
CA ASP A 29 5.57 -6.44 9.02
C ASP A 29 5.41 -5.30 8.02
N LEU A 30 4.17 -4.92 7.67
CA LEU A 30 3.90 -3.80 6.77
C LEU A 30 4.31 -2.48 7.38
N LYS A 31 3.98 -2.29 8.65
CA LYS A 31 4.42 -1.12 9.42
C LYS A 31 5.94 -1.05 9.50
N ARG A 32 6.63 -2.18 9.72
CA ARG A 32 8.11 -2.20 9.76
C ARG A 32 8.72 -1.83 8.42
N LEU A 33 8.19 -2.37 7.32
CA LEU A 33 8.66 -2.05 5.96
C LEU A 33 8.48 -0.56 5.63
N LEU A 34 7.36 0.03 6.06
CA LEU A 34 7.05 1.45 5.89
C LEU A 34 7.73 2.35 6.94
N GLY A 35 8.48 1.80 7.90
CA GLY A 35 9.09 2.57 8.98
C GLY A 35 8.08 3.20 9.96
N ILE A 36 6.85 2.70 10.00
CA ILE A 36 5.76 3.15 10.86
C ILE A 36 5.93 2.51 12.24
N GLY A 37 5.87 3.33 13.30
CA GLY A 37 5.90 2.82 14.67
C GLY A 37 4.71 1.89 14.95
N GLU A 38 4.96 0.74 15.57
CA GLU A 38 3.94 -0.31 15.78
C GLU A 38 2.68 0.20 16.51
N ARG A 39 2.83 1.18 17.40
CA ARG A 39 1.76 1.78 18.22
C ARG A 39 0.89 2.82 17.49
N LEU A 40 1.26 3.23 16.27
CA LEU A 40 0.46 4.17 15.50
C LEU A 40 -0.75 3.45 14.90
N GLU A 41 -1.95 3.88 15.28
CA GLU A 41 -3.18 3.46 14.61
C GLU A 41 -3.42 4.31 13.38
N LEU A 42 -3.43 3.65 12.22
CA LEU A 42 -3.64 4.27 10.92
C LEU A 42 -4.66 3.43 10.15
N TYR A 43 -5.47 4.11 9.34
CA TYR A 43 -6.38 3.51 8.36
C TYR A 43 -5.76 3.45 6.97
N GLY A 44 -4.75 4.28 6.72
CA GLY A 44 -3.89 4.19 5.55
C GLY A 44 -2.58 4.96 5.74
N TYR A 45 -1.67 4.85 4.77
CA TYR A 45 -0.37 5.51 4.79
C TYR A 45 0.11 5.84 3.37
N ASP A 46 0.53 7.09 3.13
CA ASP A 46 1.13 7.51 1.86
C ASP A 46 2.47 6.81 1.64
N VAL A 47 2.58 6.09 0.51
CA VAL A 47 3.78 5.34 0.15
C VAL A 47 4.62 6.16 -0.82
N PRO A 48 5.89 6.46 -0.49
CA PRO A 48 6.82 7.03 -1.45
C PRO A 48 6.97 6.10 -2.66
N ALA A 49 6.99 6.66 -3.87
CA ALA A 49 7.13 5.89 -5.12
C ALA A 49 8.34 4.92 -5.11
N SER A 50 9.41 5.26 -4.38
CA SER A 50 10.60 4.40 -4.22
C SER A 50 10.35 3.08 -3.47
N LEU A 51 9.31 3.01 -2.65
CA LEU A 51 8.94 1.80 -1.89
C LEU A 51 7.86 0.96 -2.59
N VAL A 52 7.20 1.49 -3.62
CA VAL A 52 6.16 0.79 -4.39
C VAL A 52 6.68 -0.51 -5.01
N PRO A 53 7.89 -0.58 -5.62
CA PRO A 53 8.43 -1.83 -6.12
C PRO A 53 8.70 -2.87 -5.03
N GLU A 54 9.03 -2.44 -3.80
CA GLU A 54 9.26 -3.35 -2.69
C GLU A 54 7.95 -3.98 -2.22
N LEU A 55 6.89 -3.18 -2.09
CA LEU A 55 5.56 -3.66 -1.75
C LEU A 55 4.98 -4.56 -2.86
N GLY A 56 5.26 -4.27 -4.12
CA GLY A 56 4.85 -5.07 -5.27
C GLY A 56 5.44 -6.49 -5.31
N LYS A 57 6.39 -6.83 -4.44
CA LYS A 57 6.87 -8.22 -4.29
C LYS A 57 5.90 -9.13 -3.54
N TYR A 58 4.92 -8.52 -2.85
CA TYR A 58 3.96 -9.21 -1.99
C TYR A 58 2.55 -9.22 -2.58
N THR A 59 2.42 -8.79 -3.82
CA THR A 59 1.19 -8.80 -4.61
C THR A 59 1.22 -9.99 -5.57
N GLU A 60 0.06 -10.56 -5.88
CA GLU A 60 -0.05 -11.63 -6.89
C GLU A 60 0.29 -11.13 -8.30
N GLU A 61 -0.15 -9.91 -8.60
CA GLU A 61 0.11 -9.25 -9.88
C GLU A 61 1.32 -8.30 -9.76
N PRO A 62 2.21 -8.26 -10.77
CA PRO A 62 3.35 -7.35 -10.76
C PRO A 62 2.88 -5.89 -10.80
N VAL A 63 3.37 -5.10 -9.85
CA VAL A 63 3.09 -3.66 -9.78
C VAL A 63 4.04 -2.91 -10.73
N ILE A 64 3.46 -2.16 -11.66
CA ILE A 64 4.20 -1.19 -12.49
C ILE A 64 4.04 0.18 -11.83
N VAL A 65 5.16 0.82 -11.49
CA VAL A 65 5.14 2.18 -10.92
C VAL A 65 4.77 3.16 -12.02
N ASP A 66 3.62 3.80 -11.82
CA ASP A 66 3.10 4.90 -12.62
C ASP A 66 3.29 6.24 -11.90
N GLU A 67 4.02 7.17 -12.52
CA GLU A 67 4.32 8.49 -11.99
C GLU A 67 3.10 9.42 -11.96
N SER A 68 2.03 9.11 -12.71
CA SER A 68 0.76 9.84 -12.63
C SER A 68 -0.11 9.41 -11.46
N CYS A 69 0.31 8.39 -10.69
CA CYS A 69 -0.41 7.93 -9.51
C CYS A 69 0.27 8.37 -8.21
N ASP A 70 -0.56 8.60 -7.20
CA ASP A 70 -0.15 8.62 -5.79
C ASP A 70 -0.49 7.26 -5.17
N TYR A 71 0.41 6.74 -4.34
CA TYR A 71 0.27 5.40 -3.76
C TYR A 71 0.00 5.48 -2.28
N GLN A 72 -0.96 4.67 -1.82
CA GLN A 72 -1.24 4.50 -0.41
C GLN A 72 -1.29 3.01 -0.07
N VAL A 73 -1.00 2.70 1.19
CA VAL A 73 -1.40 1.42 1.77
C VAL A 73 -2.68 1.63 2.55
N GLY A 74 -3.73 0.89 2.23
CA GLY A 74 -4.96 0.80 3.01
C GLY A 74 -4.88 -0.34 4.03
N PHE A 75 -5.21 -0.06 5.29
CA PHE A 75 -5.25 -1.06 6.37
C PHE A 75 -6.69 -1.48 6.66
N PHE A 76 -7.21 -2.49 5.96
CA PHE A 76 -8.58 -2.95 6.15
C PHE A 76 -8.70 -3.86 7.36
N ARG A 77 -9.51 -3.44 8.34
CA ARG A 77 -9.83 -4.20 9.56
C ARG A 77 -11.33 -4.47 9.57
N GLU A 78 -11.72 -5.75 9.54
CA GLU A 78 -13.09 -6.19 9.89
C GLU A 78 -13.31 -6.20 11.41
#